data_AF-A0A1G2YJT4-F1
#
_entry.id   AF-A0A1G2YJT4-F1
#
_cell.length_a   1.000
_cell.length_b   1.000
_cell.length_c   1.000
_cell.angle_alpha   90.00
_cell.angle_beta   90.00
_cell.angle_gamma   90.00
#
_symmetry.space_group_name_H-M   'P 1'
#
loop_
_entity.id
_entity.type
_entity.pdbx_description
1 polymer ?
#
loop_
_entity_poly.entity_id
_entity_poly.type
_entity_poly.pdbx_seq_one_letter_code
_entity_poly.pdbx_strand_id
1 'polypeptide(L)'
;MAWNPQNFPMPADVYIGLALTSHNVNAICKAQFSDVRTTGSVTPATWTNEVIGTTMLSNDAEPMYVAIASITGSPAVVYHENPNAAQIDTWTEWNIDLQEFTNKGINLPNVEKFTIGFGNKSNPQAGGSGKMLFDDIRLYRSVRGITKP
;
A
#
# COMPACT_ATOMS: atom_id res chain seq x y z
N MET A 1 -1.51 44.72 3.65
CA MET A 1 -0.73 43.68 2.95
C MET A 1 -1.51 43.30 1.70
N ALA A 2 -1.09 43.76 0.53
CA ALA A 2 -1.80 43.48 -0.71
C ALA A 2 -1.48 42.06 -1.17
N TRP A 3 -2.46 41.17 -1.08
CA TRP A 3 -2.43 39.84 -1.70
C TRP A 3 -2.65 40.06 -3.21
N ASN A 4 -1.59 39.97 -4.01
CA ASN A 4 -1.64 40.18 -5.46
C ASN A 4 -0.74 39.12 -6.12
N PRO A 5 -1.13 38.52 -7.27
CA PRO A 5 -0.25 37.62 -7.99
C PRO A 5 1.12 38.29 -8.21
N GLN A 6 2.18 37.61 -7.76
CA GLN A 6 3.55 38.03 -7.99
C GLN A 6 4.04 37.33 -9.25
N ASN A 7 4.36 38.12 -10.28
CA ASN A 7 4.92 37.58 -11.51
C ASN A 7 6.44 37.56 -11.40
N PHE A 8 7.01 36.36 -11.53
CA PHE A 8 8.45 36.15 -11.58
C PHE A 8 8.83 35.65 -12.98
N PRO A 9 9.72 36.32 -13.72
CA PRO A 9 10.27 35.79 -14.96
C PRO A 9 11.00 34.49 -14.66
N MET A 10 10.62 33.41 -15.34
CA MET A 10 11.20 32.09 -15.13
C MET A 10 12.18 31.73 -16.27
N PRO A 11 13.32 31.07 -15.96
CA PRO A 11 14.16 30.43 -16.96
C PRO A 11 13.45 29.21 -17.60
N ALA A 12 14.04 28.63 -18.64
CA ALA A 12 13.45 27.50 -19.39
C ALA A 12 13.15 26.27 -18.50
N ASP A 13 14.02 26.00 -17.53
CA ASP A 13 13.85 24.93 -16.54
C ASP A 13 13.48 25.52 -15.17
N VAL A 14 12.37 25.05 -14.60
CA VAL A 14 11.85 25.53 -13.32
C VAL A 14 11.50 24.35 -12.42
N TYR A 15 12.00 24.39 -11.19
CA TYR A 15 11.68 23.42 -10.15
C TYR A 15 10.80 24.09 -9.10
N ILE A 16 9.60 23.54 -8.90
CA ILE A 16 8.64 24.02 -7.90
C ILE A 16 8.36 22.84 -6.97
N GLY A 17 8.56 23.04 -5.67
CA GLY A 17 8.36 21.99 -4.69
C GLY A 17 8.41 22.52 -3.27
N LEU A 18 8.22 21.61 -2.32
CA LEU A 18 8.38 21.87 -0.89
C LEU A 18 9.73 21.34 -0.41
N ALA A 19 10.43 22.15 0.39
CA ALA A 19 11.55 21.67 1.20
C ALA A 19 11.04 21.47 2.63
N LEU A 20 11.07 20.23 3.11
CA LEU A 20 10.64 19.89 4.46
C LEU A 20 11.82 19.33 5.26
N THR A 21 11.98 19.81 6.49
CA THR A 21 12.97 19.29 7.44
C THR A 21 12.29 18.90 8.74
N SER A 22 12.73 17.79 9.32
CA SER A 22 12.32 17.35 10.66
C SER A 22 13.54 17.36 11.58
N HIS A 23 13.33 17.77 12.83
CA HIS A 23 14.33 17.65 13.89
C HIS A 23 14.24 16.32 14.65
N ASN A 24 13.25 15.48 14.34
CA ASN A 24 12.97 14.24 15.05
C ASN A 24 12.82 13.08 14.05
N VAL A 25 13.72 12.11 14.14
CA VAL A 25 13.74 10.91 13.27
C VAL A 25 12.63 9.92 13.56
N ASN A 26 12.02 10.00 14.75
CA ASN A 26 10.95 9.10 15.19
C ASN A 26 9.55 9.69 15.02
N ALA A 27 9.44 10.92 14.51
CA ALA A 27 8.16 11.57 14.27
C ALA A 27 7.94 11.76 12.76
N ILE A 28 6.78 11.33 12.28
CA ILE A 28 6.38 11.57 10.89
C ILE A 28 6.15 13.06 10.69
N CYS A 29 6.94 13.68 9.82
CA CYS A 29 6.73 15.06 9.38
C CYS A 29 5.88 15.03 8.09
N LYS A 30 4.69 15.63 8.14
CA LYS A 30 3.77 15.71 6.99
C LYS A 30 3.69 17.15 6.51
N ALA A 31 3.82 17.36 5.21
CA ALA A 31 3.50 18.62 4.55
C ALA A 31 2.63 18.32 3.33
N GLN A 32 1.68 19.20 3.04
CA GLN A 32 0.82 19.11 1.87
C GLN A 32 1.08 20.32 0.96
N PHE A 33 1.23 20.05 -0.34
CA PHE A 33 1.27 21.05 -1.38
C PHE A 33 0.02 20.86 -2.26
N SER A 34 -0.85 21.85 -2.36
CA SER A 34 -2.11 21.77 -3.12
C SER A 34 -2.30 22.97 -4.05
N ASP A 35 -3.28 22.85 -4.95
CA ASP A 35 -3.71 23.92 -5.86
C ASP A 35 -2.61 24.45 -6.81
N VAL A 36 -1.66 23.60 -7.16
CA VAL A 36 -0.59 23.90 -8.12
C VAL A 36 -1.06 23.53 -9.53
N ARG A 37 -1.04 24.50 -10.44
CA ARG A 37 -1.42 24.31 -11.84
C ARG A 37 -0.35 24.85 -12.77
N THR A 38 0.01 24.08 -13.78
CA THR A 38 0.81 24.54 -14.92
C THR A 38 -0.09 24.82 -16.12
N THR A 39 0.32 25.75 -16.97
CA THR A 39 -0.35 26.08 -18.25
C THR A 39 0.70 26.25 -19.34
N GLY A 40 0.38 25.90 -20.58
CA GLY A 40 1.33 25.95 -21.70
C GLY A 40 2.09 24.63 -21.90
N SER A 41 3.20 24.68 -22.65
CA SER A 41 4.04 23.51 -22.94
C SER A 41 5.03 23.25 -21.81
N VAL A 42 4.67 22.38 -20.86
CA VAL A 42 5.55 21.92 -19.77
C VAL A 42 5.89 20.45 -19.99
N THR A 43 7.17 20.10 -19.87
CA THR A 43 7.66 18.73 -20.05
C THR A 43 8.50 18.32 -18.83
N PRO A 44 8.18 17.20 -18.14
CA PRO A 44 7.01 16.34 -18.35
C PRO A 44 5.69 17.04 -17.96
N ALA A 45 4.59 16.70 -18.65
CA ALA A 45 3.26 17.23 -18.34
C ALA A 45 2.67 16.67 -17.03
N THR A 46 3.34 15.67 -16.45
CA THR A 46 3.01 15.05 -15.17
C THR A 46 4.00 15.52 -14.11
N TRP A 47 3.50 15.82 -12.92
CA TRP A 47 4.34 16.10 -11.76
C TRP A 47 5.26 14.90 -11.47
N THR A 48 6.56 15.17 -11.32
CA THR A 48 7.52 14.20 -10.80
C THR A 48 7.87 14.57 -9.37
N ASN A 49 7.98 13.59 -8.49
CA ASN A 49 8.44 13.77 -7.13
C ASN A 49 9.88 13.27 -7.00
N GLU A 50 10.77 14.11 -6.49
CA GLU A 50 12.14 13.73 -6.15
C GLU A 50 12.33 13.93 -4.64
N VAL A 51 12.74 12.87 -3.94
CA VAL A 51 12.99 12.92 -2.50
C VAL A 51 14.45 13.33 -2.30
N ILE A 52 14.66 14.54 -1.78
CA ILE A 52 16.00 15.03 -1.42
C ILE A 52 16.19 14.80 0.08
N GLY A 53 16.93 13.73 0.43
CA GLY A 53 17.27 13.38 1.81
C GLY A 53 16.35 12.32 2.43
N THR A 54 16.99 11.27 2.97
CA THR A 54 16.48 10.04 3.60
C THR A 54 15.36 9.29 2.86
N THR A 55 15.42 7.97 2.90
CA THR A 55 14.33 7.10 2.43
C THR A 55 13.10 7.34 3.29
N MET A 56 12.00 7.81 2.71
CA MET A 56 10.70 7.78 3.38
C MET A 56 10.34 6.31 3.60
N LEU A 57 10.27 5.87 4.85
CA LEU A 57 10.13 4.45 5.21
C LEU A 57 8.71 3.89 4.99
N SER A 58 7.86 4.56 4.22
CA SER A 58 6.53 4.06 3.88
C SER A 58 6.62 3.18 2.65
N ASN A 59 5.88 2.07 2.66
CA ASN A 59 5.65 1.31 1.44
C ASN A 59 4.76 2.12 0.48
N ASP A 60 4.88 1.84 -0.82
CA ASP A 60 3.89 2.26 -1.80
C ASP A 60 2.56 1.54 -1.55
N ALA A 61 1.46 2.15 -2.01
CA ALA A 61 0.14 1.53 -1.92
C ALA A 61 0.09 0.32 -2.86
N GLU A 62 -0.08 -0.87 -2.29
CA GLU A 62 -0.15 -2.13 -3.04
C GLU A 62 -1.17 -3.07 -2.36
N PRO A 63 -2.12 -3.67 -3.11
CA PRO A 63 -3.09 -4.59 -2.53
C PRO A 63 -2.42 -5.82 -1.90
N MET A 64 -2.76 -6.12 -0.66
CA MET A 64 -2.28 -7.32 0.03
C MET A 64 -3.28 -8.47 -0.13
N TYR A 65 -2.80 -9.71 -0.25
CA TYR A 65 -3.65 -10.90 -0.31
C TYR A 65 -3.05 -12.10 0.44
N VAL A 66 -3.93 -13.04 0.80
CA VAL A 66 -3.58 -14.40 1.19
C VAL A 66 -4.09 -15.36 0.12
N ALA A 67 -3.27 -16.33 -0.24
CA ALA A 67 -3.65 -17.42 -1.11
C ALA A 67 -3.40 -18.77 -0.43
N ILE A 68 -4.38 -19.66 -0.52
CA ILE A 68 -4.28 -21.03 -0.03
C ILE A 68 -4.42 -21.98 -1.21
N ALA A 69 -3.55 -22.99 -1.28
CA ALA A 69 -3.64 -24.08 -2.24
C ALA A 69 -3.74 -25.42 -1.52
N SER A 70 -4.57 -26.30 -2.06
CA SER A 70 -4.62 -27.71 -1.69
C SER A 70 -3.67 -28.50 -2.59
N ILE A 71 -3.41 -29.77 -2.27
CA ILE A 71 -2.56 -30.67 -3.08
C ILE A 71 -2.95 -30.74 -4.57
N THR A 72 -4.21 -30.47 -4.88
CA THR A 72 -4.72 -30.35 -6.25
C THR A 72 -5.56 -29.07 -6.39
N GLY A 73 -5.57 -28.48 -7.58
CA GLY A 73 -6.43 -27.35 -7.94
C GLY A 73 -5.74 -25.98 -7.93
N SER A 74 -6.50 -24.96 -8.33
CA SER A 74 -6.04 -23.58 -8.35
C SER A 74 -6.05 -22.99 -6.92
N PRO A 75 -5.05 -22.17 -6.54
CA PRO A 75 -5.08 -21.47 -5.28
C PRO A 75 -6.28 -20.53 -5.18
N ALA A 76 -6.96 -20.52 -4.04
CA ALA A 76 -7.98 -19.52 -3.74
C ALA A 76 -7.31 -18.31 -3.10
N VAL A 77 -7.68 -17.12 -3.57
CA VAL A 77 -7.06 -15.85 -3.17
C VAL A 77 -8.09 -14.98 -2.47
N VAL A 78 -7.73 -14.41 -1.32
CA VAL A 78 -8.53 -13.42 -0.59
C VAL A 78 -7.67 -12.17 -0.46
N TYR A 79 -8.18 -11.05 -0.97
CA TYR A 79 -7.54 -9.75 -0.82
C TYR A 79 -7.96 -9.10 0.49
N HIS A 80 -7.06 -8.33 1.08
CA HIS A 80 -7.37 -7.49 2.22
C HIS A 80 -8.40 -6.41 1.80
N GLU A 81 -9.40 -6.14 2.65
CA GLU A 81 -10.49 -5.20 2.32
C GLU A 81 -9.97 -3.76 2.12
N ASN A 82 -8.96 -3.36 2.89
CA ASN A 82 -8.24 -2.10 2.69
C ASN A 82 -7.22 -2.21 1.54
N PRO A 83 -7.36 -1.46 0.42
CA PRO A 83 -6.41 -1.47 -0.69
C PRO A 83 -5.03 -0.90 -0.33
N ASN A 84 -4.93 -0.12 0.74
CA ASN A 84 -3.70 0.50 1.23
C ASN A 84 -3.08 -0.29 2.40
N ALA A 85 -3.38 -1.59 2.53
CA ALA A 85 -2.92 -2.40 3.66
C ALA A 85 -1.38 -2.42 3.83
N ALA A 86 -0.63 -2.30 2.74
CA ALA A 86 0.84 -2.22 2.77
C ALA A 86 1.38 -0.97 3.50
N GLN A 87 0.54 0.06 3.70
CA GLN A 87 0.90 1.33 4.33
C GLN A 87 0.45 1.45 5.79
N ILE A 88 -0.16 0.39 6.34
CA ILE A 88 -0.55 0.36 7.74
C ILE A 88 0.73 0.29 8.59
N ASP A 89 0.93 1.29 9.44
CA ASP A 89 2.14 1.49 10.26
C ASP A 89 1.97 1.02 11.72
N THR A 90 0.85 0.36 12.02
CA THR A 90 0.52 -0.17 13.34
C THR A 90 0.11 -1.63 13.25
N TRP A 91 0.44 -2.43 14.27
CA TRP A 91 0.04 -3.83 14.33
C TRP A 91 -1.48 -3.96 14.23
N THR A 92 -1.93 -4.57 13.14
CA THR A 92 -3.36 -4.73 12.84
C THR A 92 -3.62 -6.20 12.60
N GLU A 93 -4.54 -6.77 13.38
CA GLU A 93 -4.98 -8.14 13.16
C GLU A 93 -5.81 -8.21 11.87
N TRP A 94 -5.50 -9.20 11.03
CA TRP A 94 -6.29 -9.52 9.85
C TRP A 94 -6.91 -10.91 9.97
N ASN A 95 -8.19 -10.93 10.37
CA ASN A 95 -8.98 -12.15 10.45
C ASN A 95 -9.62 -12.46 9.11
N ILE A 96 -9.35 -13.64 8.57
CA ILE A 96 -9.95 -14.15 7.33
C ILE A 96 -10.82 -15.35 7.70
N ASP A 97 -12.10 -15.31 7.32
CA ASP A 97 -12.97 -16.48 7.49
C ASP A 97 -12.50 -17.59 6.54
N LEU A 98 -12.15 -18.75 7.09
CA LEU A 98 -11.72 -19.90 6.30
C LEU A 98 -12.79 -20.37 5.31
N GLN A 99 -14.06 -20.03 5.56
CA GLN A 99 -15.16 -20.28 4.64
C GLN A 99 -14.97 -19.55 3.29
N GLU A 100 -14.23 -18.43 3.24
CA GLU A 100 -13.93 -17.75 1.98
C GLU A 100 -13.10 -18.61 1.02
N PHE A 101 -12.25 -19.49 1.55
CA PHE A 101 -11.43 -20.39 0.75
C PHE A 101 -12.20 -21.65 0.35
N THR A 102 -13.03 -22.22 1.23
CA THR A 102 -13.87 -23.38 0.88
C THR A 102 -14.92 -23.02 -0.17
N ASN A 103 -15.48 -21.80 -0.11
CA ASN A 103 -16.38 -21.28 -1.14
C ASN A 103 -15.71 -21.18 -2.52
N LYS A 104 -14.37 -21.12 -2.56
CA LYS A 104 -13.54 -21.12 -3.76
C LYS A 104 -12.94 -22.50 -4.09
N GLY A 105 -13.41 -23.57 -3.42
CA GLY A 105 -13.06 -24.96 -3.72
C GLY A 105 -11.84 -25.51 -2.98
N ILE A 106 -11.30 -24.82 -1.97
CA ILE A 106 -10.16 -25.31 -1.20
C ILE A 106 -10.57 -26.42 -0.22
N ASN A 107 -9.80 -27.50 -0.22
CA ASN A 107 -9.89 -28.59 0.74
C ASN A 107 -9.01 -28.27 1.96
N LEU A 108 -9.58 -27.59 2.96
CA LEU A 108 -8.86 -27.15 4.16
C LEU A 108 -8.19 -28.29 4.97
N PRO A 109 -8.72 -29.52 5.01
CA PRO A 109 -7.98 -30.66 5.55
C PRO A 109 -6.65 -30.99 4.85
N ASN A 110 -6.44 -30.57 3.60
CA ASN A 110 -5.28 -30.93 2.77
C ASN A 110 -4.59 -29.68 2.18
N VAL A 111 -4.31 -28.68 3.03
CA VAL A 111 -3.55 -27.48 2.64
C VAL A 111 -2.09 -27.84 2.41
N GLU A 112 -1.56 -27.47 1.24
CA GLU A 112 -0.16 -27.67 0.89
C GLU A 112 0.61 -26.35 0.92
N LYS A 113 -0.03 -25.25 0.52
CA LYS A 113 0.63 -23.94 0.40
C LYS A 113 -0.22 -22.84 1.00
N PHE A 114 0.44 -22.05 1.85
CA PHE A 114 -0.04 -20.77 2.34
C PHE A 114 0.87 -19.69 1.76
N THR A 115 0.28 -18.61 1.25
CA THR A 115 1.02 -17.50 0.64
C THR A 115 0.43 -16.19 1.12
N ILE A 116 1.28 -15.30 1.62
CA ILE A 116 0.97 -13.88 1.75
C ILE A 116 1.66 -13.18 0.58
N GLY A 117 0.96 -12.31 -0.12
CA GLY A 117 1.53 -11.61 -1.27
C GLY A 117 0.95 -10.22 -1.45
N PHE A 118 1.57 -9.48 -2.36
CA PHE A 118 1.23 -8.12 -2.71
C PHE A 118 1.02 -8.00 -4.22
N GLY A 119 0.08 -7.14 -4.61
CA GLY A 119 -0.29 -6.88 -5.99
C GLY A 119 -1.12 -7.99 -6.63
N ASN A 120 -0.94 -8.17 -7.94
CA ASN A 120 -1.73 -9.10 -8.72
C ASN A 120 -1.21 -10.55 -8.60
N LYS A 121 -1.94 -11.42 -7.89
CA LYS A 121 -1.56 -12.84 -7.73
C LYS A 121 -1.44 -13.62 -9.05
N SER A 122 -2.18 -13.22 -10.09
CA SER A 122 -2.15 -13.86 -11.41
C SER A 122 -0.95 -13.41 -12.25
N ASN A 123 -0.32 -12.29 -11.87
CA ASN A 123 0.87 -11.75 -12.55
C ASN A 123 1.87 -11.18 -11.52
N PRO A 124 2.45 -12.03 -10.66
CA PRO A 124 3.35 -11.57 -9.61
C PRO A 124 4.59 -10.93 -10.22
N GLN A 125 4.85 -9.67 -9.88
CA GLN A 125 6.07 -8.97 -10.28
C GLN A 125 7.11 -9.08 -9.16
N ALA A 126 8.34 -9.39 -9.54
CA ALA A 126 9.48 -9.28 -8.62
C ALA A 126 9.95 -7.83 -8.58
N GLY A 127 10.49 -7.42 -7.43
CA GLY A 127 10.96 -6.06 -7.22
C GLY A 127 10.01 -5.28 -6.30
N GLY A 128 10.61 -4.50 -5.42
CA GLY A 128 9.96 -3.79 -4.33
C GLY A 128 10.96 -3.62 -3.20
N SER A 129 11.14 -2.40 -2.72
CA SER A 129 12.03 -2.07 -1.59
C SER A 129 11.29 -2.06 -0.24
N GLY A 130 9.97 -2.24 -0.28
CA GLY A 130 9.10 -2.22 0.88
C GLY A 130 9.43 -3.30 1.91
N LYS A 131 9.11 -3.02 3.18
CA LYS A 131 9.26 -3.96 4.29
C LYS A 131 7.91 -4.20 4.93
N MET A 132 7.62 -5.47 5.20
CA MET A 132 6.42 -5.90 5.91
C MET A 132 6.81 -6.86 7.02
N LEU A 133 6.16 -6.71 8.17
CA LEU A 133 6.34 -7.60 9.32
C LEU A 133 5.04 -8.36 9.53
N PHE A 134 5.16 -9.67 9.74
CA PHE A 134 4.04 -10.55 10.03
C PHE A 134 4.39 -11.36 11.26
N ASP A 135 3.44 -11.50 12.17
CA ASP A 135 3.57 -12.30 13.38
C ASP A 135 2.23 -12.95 13.73
N ASP A 136 2.22 -13.86 14.70
CA ASP A 136 1.02 -14.46 15.28
C ASP A 136 0.10 -15.16 14.25
N ILE A 137 0.70 -15.77 13.21
CA ILE A 137 -0.04 -16.56 12.21
C ILE A 137 -0.63 -17.80 12.88
N ARG A 138 -1.94 -17.80 13.10
CA ARG A 138 -2.66 -18.86 13.82
C ARG A 138 -4.04 -19.15 13.22
N LEU A 139 -4.51 -20.37 13.48
CA LEU A 139 -5.89 -20.75 13.22
C LEU A 139 -6.73 -20.56 14.48
N TYR A 140 -7.84 -19.85 14.34
CA TYR A 140 -8.85 -19.77 15.38
C TYR A 140 -9.95 -20.80 15.14
N ARG A 141 -10.44 -21.41 16.22
CA ARG A 141 -11.70 -22.18 16.13
C ARG A 141 -12.81 -21.22 15.74
N SER A 142 -13.70 -21.67 14.87
CA SER A 142 -14.94 -20.92 14.63
C SER A 142 -15.66 -20.72 15.96
N VAL A 143 -15.89 -19.47 16.34
CA VAL A 143 -16.73 -19.16 17.49
C VAL A 143 -18.14 -19.47 17.05
N ARG A 144 -18.73 -20.55 17.57
CA ARG A 144 -20.11 -20.92 17.28
C ARG A 144 -21.04 -19.75 17.64
N GLY A 145 -21.50 -19.00 16.63
CA GLY A 145 -22.66 -18.12 16.75
C GLY A 145 -22.52 -16.62 16.52
N ILE A 146 -21.52 -16.09 15.81
CA ILE A 146 -21.57 -14.67 15.39
C ILE A 146 -21.66 -14.60 13.86
N THR A 147 -22.89 -14.51 13.34
CA THR A 147 -23.16 -13.96 12.01
C THR A 147 -22.76 -12.48 12.01
N LYS A 148 -21.96 -12.07 11.03
CA LYS A 148 -21.52 -10.68 10.78
C LYS A 148 -22.75 -9.73 10.79
N PRO A 149 -22.67 -8.53 11.39
CA PRO A 149 -23.70 -7.51 11.21
C PRO A 149 -23.81 -7.04 9.75
#